data_AF-A0A7S1MG59-F1
#
_entry.id   AF-A0A7S1MG59-F1
#
_cell.length_a   1.000
_cell.length_b   1.000
_cell.length_c   1.000
_cell.angle_alpha   90.00
_cell.angle_beta   90.00
_cell.angle_gamma   90.00
#
_symmetry.space_group_name_H-M   'P 1'
#
loop_
_entity.id
_entity.type
_entity.pdbx_description
1 polymer ?
#
loop_
_entity_poly.entity_id
_entity_poly.type
_entity_poly.pdbx_seq_one_letter_code
_entity_poly.pdbx_strand_id
1 'polypeptide(L)'
;PYYAAAVVRVDTRPGPTLGNMTRFVSFPGPVSGTLAHKFAGGAIDAAGFLWLVPVNAAAVVRVDTRPGPTLGNMTAFDGFPAPVSASDQLKFYFGAIDAS
;
A
#
# COMPACT_ATOMS: atom_id res chain seq x y z
N PRO A 1 -0.34 4.51 5.43
CA PRO A 1 0.23 5.89 5.42
C PRO A 1 -0.88 6.90 5.70
N TYR A 2 -0.90 7.49 6.90
CA TYR A 2 -2.05 8.26 7.42
C TYR A 2 -2.08 9.69 6.86
N TYR A 3 -0.96 10.43 6.89
CA TYR A 3 -0.79 11.74 6.22
C TYR A 3 0.34 11.74 5.19
N ALA A 4 0.91 10.58 4.88
CA ALA A 4 2.18 10.52 4.18
C ALA A 4 1.99 10.65 2.66
N ALA A 5 2.78 11.50 2.01
CA ALA A 5 2.89 11.58 0.54
C ALA A 5 3.73 10.44 -0.06
N ALA A 6 4.08 9.41 0.73
CA ALA A 6 4.91 8.30 0.29
C ALA A 6 4.71 7.04 1.15
N VAL A 7 5.12 5.91 0.59
CA VAL A 7 5.49 4.69 1.33
C VAL A 7 7.01 4.68 1.48
N VAL A 8 7.50 4.37 2.67
CA VAL A 8 8.95 4.17 2.90
C VAL A 8 9.19 2.70 3.21
N ARG A 9 10.06 2.06 2.43
CA ARG A 9 10.59 0.72 2.71
C ARG A 9 11.94 0.88 3.37
N VAL A 10 12.17 0.11 4.44
CA VAL A 10 13.50 -0.08 5.04
C VAL A 10 13.99 -1.46 4.63
N ASP A 11 15.21 -1.56 4.10
CA ASP A 11 15.83 -2.84 3.80
C ASP A 11 16.26 -3.52 5.10
N THR A 12 15.73 -4.70 5.36
CA THR A 12 15.98 -5.46 6.60
C THR A 12 16.89 -6.67 6.40
N ARG A 13 17.38 -6.89 5.17
CA ARG A 13 18.28 -8.01 4.86
C ARG A 13 19.65 -7.77 5.50
N PRO A 14 20.22 -8.76 6.21
CA PRO A 14 21.58 -8.66 6.72
C PRO A 14 22.58 -8.37 5.59
N GLY A 15 23.51 -7.43 5.82
CA GLY A 15 24.52 -7.06 4.86
C GLY A 15 24.69 -5.54 4.71
N PRO A 16 25.41 -5.07 3.68
CA PRO A 16 25.78 -3.66 3.53
C PRO A 16 24.59 -2.73 3.22
N THR A 17 23.43 -3.29 2.85
CA THR A 17 22.22 -2.49 2.58
C THR A 17 21.25 -2.48 3.75
N LEU A 18 21.55 -3.12 4.88
CA LEU A 18 20.71 -3.13 6.07
C LEU A 18 20.45 -1.69 6.55
N GLY A 19 19.17 -1.34 6.70
CA GLY A 19 18.73 -0.01 7.11
C GLY A 19 18.54 0.98 5.95
N ASN A 20 18.91 0.63 4.71
CA ASN A 20 18.69 1.50 3.56
C ASN A 20 17.20 1.79 3.38
N MET A 21 16.85 3.07 3.23
CA MET A 21 15.47 3.51 3.06
C MET A 21 15.19 3.88 1.61
N THR A 22 14.07 3.40 1.07
CA THR A 22 13.58 3.74 -0.27
C THR A 22 12.19 4.33 -0.16
N ARG A 23 11.96 5.46 -0.84
CA ARG A 23 10.69 6.18 -0.82
C ARG A 23 9.93 5.95 -2.14
N PHE A 24 8.68 5.53 -2.04
CA PHE A 24 7.77 5.33 -3.17
C PHE A 24 6.65 6.37 -3.13
N VAL A 25 6.55 7.19 -4.19
CA VAL A 25 5.63 8.36 -4.26
C VAL A 25 4.59 8.26 -5.37
N SER A 26 4.72 7.26 -6.24
CA SER A 26 3.92 7.11 -7.46
C SER A 26 2.57 6.45 -7.20
N PHE A 27 1.75 7.05 -6.34
CA PHE A 27 0.40 6.54 -6.08
C PHE A 27 -0.45 6.59 -7.38
N PRO A 28 -1.18 5.51 -7.70
CA PRO A 28 -2.02 5.42 -8.89
C PRO A 28 -3.23 6.36 -8.80
N GLY A 29 -3.71 6.85 -9.95
CA GLY A 29 -4.73 7.90 -10.10
C GLY A 29 -5.96 7.87 -9.17
N PRO A 30 -6.63 6.73 -8.90
CA PRO A 30 -7.78 6.71 -7.98
C PRO A 30 -7.40 6.99 -6.52
N VAL A 31 -6.11 7.06 -6.19
CA VAL A 31 -5.57 7.39 -4.88
C VAL A 31 -4.63 8.58 -5.00
N SER A 32 -5.16 9.79 -4.81
CA SER A 32 -4.31 10.98 -4.73
C SER A 32 -3.35 10.91 -3.55
N GLY A 33 -2.08 11.24 -3.77
CA GLY A 33 -1.06 11.33 -2.72
C GLY A 33 -1.38 12.36 -1.64
N THR A 34 -2.25 13.34 -1.93
CA THR A 34 -2.64 14.44 -1.01
C THR A 34 -3.83 14.10 -0.11
N LEU A 35 -4.51 12.97 -0.30
CA LEU A 35 -5.60 12.54 0.58
C LEU A 35 -5.10 12.31 2.01
N ALA A 36 -5.73 13.01 2.95
CA ALA A 36 -5.58 12.79 4.38
C ALA A 36 -6.27 11.48 4.79
N HIS A 37 -5.66 10.76 5.73
CA HIS A 37 -6.18 9.51 6.29
C HIS A 37 -6.45 8.43 5.23
N LYS A 38 -5.66 8.38 4.15
CA LYS A 38 -5.93 7.46 3.04
C LYS A 38 -5.83 5.98 3.42
N PHE A 39 -4.84 5.61 4.24
CA PHE A 39 -4.60 4.21 4.62
C PHE A 39 -4.29 4.07 6.11
N ALA A 40 -5.00 3.18 6.82
CA ALA A 40 -4.76 2.85 8.23
C ALA A 40 -3.65 1.82 8.44
N GLY A 41 -3.27 1.07 7.41
CA GLY A 41 -2.26 0.04 7.56
C GLY A 41 -1.90 -0.60 6.23
N GLY A 42 -1.27 -1.76 6.34
CA GLY A 42 -1.00 -2.63 5.21
C GLY A 42 -0.57 -4.02 5.66
N ALA A 43 -0.59 -4.97 4.73
CA ALA A 43 -0.17 -6.34 4.93
C ALA A 43 0.72 -6.79 3.77
N ILE A 44 1.69 -7.65 4.05
CA ILE A 44 2.60 -8.21 3.04
C ILE A 44 2.13 -9.63 2.73
N ASP A 45 1.95 -9.95 1.44
CA ASP A 45 1.65 -11.33 1.01
C ASP A 45 2.91 -12.18 0.87
N ALA A 46 2.75 -13.51 0.71
CA ALA A 46 3.88 -14.43 0.55
C ALA A 46 4.73 -14.18 -0.70
N ALA A 47 4.15 -13.53 -1.72
CA ALA A 47 4.87 -13.14 -2.92
C ALA A 47 5.72 -11.86 -2.72
N GLY A 48 5.61 -11.17 -1.58
CA GLY A 48 6.38 -9.97 -1.28
C GLY A 48 5.75 -8.68 -1.80
N PHE A 49 4.44 -8.64 -2.02
CA PHE A 49 3.71 -7.40 -2.27
C PHE A 49 3.15 -6.82 -0.97
N LEU A 50 3.30 -5.51 -0.79
CA LEU A 50 2.64 -4.76 0.28
C LEU A 50 1.29 -4.25 -0.22
N TRP A 51 0.22 -4.60 0.48
CA TRP A 51 -1.12 -4.12 0.22
C TRP A 51 -1.51 -3.08 1.26
N LEU A 52 -1.96 -1.91 0.81
CA LEU A 52 -2.37 -0.80 1.67
C LEU A 52 -3.87 -0.84 1.92
N VAL A 53 -4.26 -0.83 3.20
CA VAL A 53 -5.66 -0.94 3.64
C VAL A 53 -6.33 0.44 3.61
N PRO A 54 -7.36 0.64 2.77
CA PRO A 54 -7.95 1.95 2.55
C PRO A 54 -8.93 2.35 3.66
N VAL A 55 -8.77 3.57 4.18
CA VAL A 55 -9.70 4.21 5.11
C VAL A 55 -10.54 5.24 4.36
N ASN A 56 -9.86 6.27 3.81
CA ASN A 56 -10.46 7.32 2.98
C ASN A 56 -9.95 7.27 1.52
N ALA A 57 -9.46 6.11 1.07
CA ALA A 57 -9.05 5.90 -0.30
C ALA A 57 -10.12 5.11 -1.08
N ALA A 58 -10.25 5.44 -2.37
CA ALA A 58 -11.21 4.78 -3.26
C ALA A 58 -10.75 3.40 -3.76
N ALA A 59 -9.53 2.96 -3.40
CA ALA A 59 -8.95 1.71 -3.84
C ALA A 59 -7.97 1.13 -2.79
N VAL A 60 -7.84 -0.19 -2.79
CA VAL A 60 -6.69 -0.89 -2.20
C VAL A 60 -5.49 -0.64 -3.12
N VAL A 61 -4.31 -0.40 -2.55
CA VAL A 61 -3.07 -0.23 -3.35
C VAL A 61 -2.10 -1.33 -3.04
N ARG A 62 -1.68 -2.07 -4.05
CA ARG A 62 -0.56 -3.02 -3.98
C ARG A 62 0.73 -2.31 -4.38
N VAL A 63 1.81 -2.55 -3.63
CA VAL A 63 3.16 -2.05 -3.87
C VAL A 63 4.09 -3.25 -4.03
N ASP A 64 4.84 -3.31 -5.14
CA ASP A 64 5.90 -4.31 -5.31
C ASP A 64 7.09 -3.96 -4.42
N THR A 65 7.42 -4.83 -3.46
CA THR A 65 8.55 -4.60 -2.53
C THR A 65 9.76 -5.47 -2.86
N ARG A 66 9.66 -6.30 -3.90
CA ARG A 66 10.72 -7.23 -4.29
C ARG A 66 11.86 -6.47 -4.96
N PRO A 67 13.11 -6.89 -4.73
CA PRO A 67 14.25 -6.35 -5.46
C PRO A 67 14.08 -6.58 -6.97
N GLY A 68 14.26 -5.54 -7.78
CA GLY A 68 14.17 -5.66 -9.24
C GLY A 68 13.69 -4.38 -9.92
N PRO A 69 13.49 -4.43 -11.25
CA PRO A 69 13.08 -3.26 -12.04
C PRO A 69 11.66 -2.77 -11.71
N THR A 70 10.86 -3.59 -11.03
CA THR A 70 9.49 -3.27 -10.62
C THR A 70 9.40 -2.78 -9.18
N LEU A 71 10.51 -2.68 -8.44
CA LEU A 71 10.53 -2.22 -7.05
C LEU A 71 9.84 -0.87 -6.93
N GLY A 72 8.80 -0.80 -6.09
CA GLY A 72 8.03 0.40 -5.85
C GLY A 72 6.85 0.63 -6.79
N ASN A 73 6.65 -0.23 -7.79
CA ASN A 73 5.48 -0.16 -8.66
C ASN A 73 4.20 -0.29 -7.83
N MET A 74 3.25 0.61 -8.06
CA MET A 74 1.98 0.65 -7.36
C MET A 74 0.82 0.33 -8.31
N THR A 75 -0.13 -0.48 -7.86
CA THR A 75 -1.34 -0.84 -8.61
C THR A 75 -2.56 -0.64 -7.72
N ALA A 76 -3.60 0.02 -8.22
CA ALA A 76 -4.87 0.21 -7.51
C ALA A 76 -5.89 -0.86 -7.89
N PHE A 77 -6.70 -1.26 -6.90
CA PHE A 77 -7.84 -2.16 -7.02
C PHE A 77 -9.05 -1.51 -6.35
N ASP A 78 -10.08 -1.20 -7.13
CA ASP A 78 -11.30 -0.47 -6.72
C ASP A 78 -12.58 -1.31 -6.83
N GLY A 79 -12.48 -2.54 -7.34
CA GLY A 79 -13.57 -3.51 -7.44
C GLY A 79 -13.93 -4.16 -6.10
N PHE A 80 -14.30 -3.36 -5.10
CA PHE A 80 -14.76 -3.89 -3.81
C PHE A 80 -16.03 -4.75 -3.98
N PRO A 81 -16.15 -5.86 -3.23
CA PRO A 81 -17.37 -6.65 -3.25
C PRO A 81 -18.53 -5.88 -2.59
N ALA A 82 -19.71 -5.96 -3.21
CA ALA A 82 -20.93 -5.40 -2.64
C ALA A 82 -21.21 -5.99 -1.23
N PRO A 83 -21.76 -5.21 -0.29
CA PRO A 83 -22.33 -3.86 -0.46
C PRO A 83 -21.32 -2.70 -0.32
N VAL A 84 -20.01 -2.97 -0.23
CA VAL A 84 -19.00 -1.92 -0.02
C VAL A 84 -18.69 -1.21 -1.35
N SER A 85 -18.88 0.11 -1.41
CA SER A 85 -18.60 0.92 -2.61
C SER A 85 -17.21 1.54 -2.55
N ALA A 86 -16.67 1.99 -3.69
CA ALA A 86 -15.40 2.74 -3.74
C ALA A 86 -15.47 4.11 -3.03
N SER A 87 -16.66 4.69 -2.81
CA SER A 87 -16.86 6.02 -2.22
C SER A 87 -17.09 6.06 -0.72
N ASP A 88 -17.33 4.93 -0.06
CA ASP A 88 -17.64 4.93 1.38
C ASP A 88 -16.44 5.48 2.20
N GLN A 89 -16.69 6.23 3.27
CA GLN A 89 -15.62 6.73 4.13
C GLN A 89 -15.35 5.75 5.28
N LEU A 90 -14.11 5.74 5.80
CA LEU A 90 -13.71 4.96 6.97
C LEU A 90 -13.98 3.45 6.87
N LYS A 91 -13.86 2.88 5.66
CA LYS A 91 -14.29 1.50 5.37
C LYS A 91 -13.51 0.43 6.13
N PHE A 92 -12.18 0.56 6.13
CA PHE A 92 -11.29 -0.45 6.69
C PHE A 92 -10.24 0.18 7.58
N TYR A 93 -10.23 -0.21 8.85
CA TYR A 93 -9.18 0.16 9.81
C TYR A 93 -8.02 -0.83 9.81
N PHE A 94 -8.31 -2.09 9.48
CA PHE A 94 -7.34 -3.17 9.40
C PHE A 94 -7.68 -4.08 8.23
N GLY A 95 -6.68 -4.77 7.71
CA GLY A 95 -6.83 -5.78 6.67
C GLY A 95 -6.07 -7.03 7.08
N ALA A 96 -6.69 -8.18 6.89
CA ALA A 96 -6.01 -9.47 6.91
C ALA A 96 -5.77 -9.89 5.46
N ILE A 97 -4.60 -10.45 5.19
CA ILE A 97 -4.27 -11.02 3.88
C ILE A 97 -3.88 -12.47 4.14
N ASP A 98 -4.51 -13.37 3.38
CA ASP A 98 -4.08 -14.75 3.36
C ASP A 98 -2.74 -14.81 2.60
N ALA A 99 -1.73 -15.34 3.29
CA ALA A 99 -0.39 -15.51 2.76
C ALA A 99 -0.07 -16.99 2.49
N SER A 100 -1.09 -17.85 2.40
CA SER A 100 -0.95 -19.28 2.08
C SER A 100 -0.30 -19.55 0.73
#